data_AF-A0A538GIA0-F1
#
_entry.id   AF-A0A538GIA0-F1
#
_cell.length_a   1.000
_cell.length_b   1.000
_cell.length_c   1.000
_cell.angle_alpha   90.00
_cell.angle_beta   90.00
_cell.angle_gamma   90.00
#
_symmetry.space_group_name_H-M   'P 1'
#
loop_
_entity.id
_entity.type
_entity.pdbx_description
1 polymer ?
#
loop_
_entity_poly.entity_id
_entity_poly.type
_entity_poly.pdbx_seq_one_letter_code
_entity_poly.pdbx_strand_id
1 'polypeptide(L)'
;MTDPRIDDYAKLLVEECLDVQPGWQVMVSAGVLARPLIESIFRLLGQKGAYAVPRLGFGGGFNLEWAKEAPLELLDNPAPIEMHPFHEADAWIGVEAPENTREMSGLDQERLGRLQAGIRPHVERVFTFDLKWVGCQFPTPALAQDAGMSVNDFADFLFGACLLDWRAEKERMSHYAKAFDEGKEVRIVGAEGTDLTLSVEGREGEVDAGGA
;
A
#
# COMPACT_ATOMS: atom_id res chain seq x y z
N MET A 1 12.25 -24.06 -5.01
CA MET A 1 11.32 -23.58 -6.05
C MET A 1 10.67 -22.34 -5.51
N THR A 2 10.67 -21.25 -6.26
CA THR A 2 9.94 -20.03 -5.89
C THR A 2 8.45 -20.34 -5.95
N ASP A 3 7.67 -19.86 -4.97
CA ASP A 3 6.22 -20.00 -4.98
C ASP A 3 5.64 -19.27 -6.20
N PRO A 4 4.90 -19.95 -7.10
CA PRO A 4 4.40 -19.33 -8.33
C PRO A 4 3.47 -18.15 -8.08
N ARG A 5 2.79 -18.11 -6.92
CA ARG A 5 1.90 -17.02 -6.52
C ARG A 5 2.62 -15.68 -6.40
N ILE A 6 3.92 -15.70 -6.15
CA ILE A 6 4.75 -14.49 -6.07
C ILE A 6 4.83 -13.81 -7.44
N ASP A 7 5.03 -14.59 -8.51
CA ASP A 7 5.11 -14.03 -9.87
C ASP A 7 3.73 -13.56 -10.34
N ASP A 8 2.66 -14.26 -9.99
CA ASP A 8 1.29 -13.82 -10.30
C ASP A 8 0.92 -12.54 -9.52
N TYR A 9 1.39 -12.42 -8.28
CA TYR A 9 1.17 -11.21 -7.49
C TYR A 9 1.96 -10.02 -8.03
N ALA A 10 3.22 -10.22 -8.44
CA ALA A 10 4.00 -9.18 -9.10
C ALA A 10 3.31 -8.68 -10.39
N LYS A 11 2.75 -9.58 -11.20
CA LYS A 11 1.96 -9.22 -12.38
C LYS A 11 0.73 -8.40 -12.02
N LEU A 12 -0.05 -8.85 -11.04
CA LEU A 12 -1.21 -8.09 -10.58
C LEU A 12 -0.83 -6.65 -10.22
N LEU A 13 0.22 -6.47 -9.41
CA LEU A 13 0.65 -5.14 -8.96
C LEU A 13 1.14 -4.23 -10.09
N VAL A 14 1.90 -4.78 -11.04
CA VAL A 14 2.56 -3.99 -12.10
C VAL A 14 1.68 -3.80 -13.33
N GLU A 15 0.88 -4.80 -13.70
CA GLU A 15 0.08 -4.81 -14.93
C GLU A 15 -1.34 -4.35 -14.68
N GLU A 16 -2.00 -4.86 -13.65
CA GLU A 16 -3.43 -4.55 -13.41
C GLU A 16 -3.58 -3.33 -12.49
N CYS A 17 -2.91 -3.31 -11.33
CA CYS A 17 -3.10 -2.25 -10.35
C CYS A 17 -2.51 -0.90 -10.77
N LEU A 18 -1.42 -0.90 -11.54
CA LEU A 18 -0.74 0.34 -11.95
C LEU A 18 -0.76 0.59 -13.45
N ASP A 19 -0.97 -0.46 -14.26
CA ASP A 19 -0.75 -0.45 -15.71
C ASP A 19 0.54 0.29 -16.08
N VAL A 20 1.67 -0.24 -15.61
CA VAL A 20 2.97 0.43 -15.78
C VAL A 20 3.31 0.58 -17.27
N GLN A 21 3.69 1.82 -17.63
CA GLN A 21 4.06 2.19 -18.99
C GLN A 21 5.58 2.22 -19.21
N PRO A 22 6.06 2.01 -20.45
CA PRO A 22 7.47 2.16 -20.79
C PRO A 22 8.01 3.56 -20.48
N GLY A 23 9.22 3.63 -19.94
CA GLY A 23 9.90 4.88 -19.58
C GLY A 23 9.54 5.43 -18.20
N TRP A 24 8.50 4.90 -17.54
CA TRP A 24 8.12 5.32 -16.18
C TRP A 24 9.21 5.08 -15.16
N GLN A 25 9.34 6.01 -14.21
CA GLN A 25 10.10 5.85 -12.98
C GLN A 25 9.19 5.30 -11.89
N VAL A 26 9.37 4.02 -11.56
CA VAL A 26 8.55 3.34 -10.57
C VAL A 26 9.33 3.20 -9.26
N MET A 27 8.89 3.94 -8.24
CA MET A 27 9.41 3.80 -6.89
C MET A 27 8.91 2.49 -6.28
N VAL A 28 9.81 1.69 -5.72
CA VAL A 28 9.45 0.43 -5.04
C VAL A 28 9.97 0.49 -3.61
N SER A 29 9.07 0.78 -2.68
CA SER A 29 9.35 0.79 -1.24
C SER A 29 9.00 -0.55 -0.65
N ALA A 30 9.94 -1.22 0.02
CA ALA A 30 9.69 -2.55 0.55
C ALA A 30 10.56 -2.94 1.74
N GLY A 31 10.01 -3.76 2.63
CA GLY A 31 10.77 -4.47 3.65
C GLY A 31 11.64 -5.57 3.03
N VAL A 32 12.86 -5.76 3.54
CA VAL A 32 13.81 -6.76 2.98
C VAL A 32 13.28 -8.19 2.97
N LEU A 33 12.33 -8.53 3.85
CA LEU A 33 11.69 -9.85 3.88
C LEU A 33 10.87 -10.16 2.62
N ALA A 34 10.42 -9.13 1.88
CA ALA A 34 9.72 -9.27 0.61
C ALA A 34 10.65 -9.51 -0.59
N ARG A 35 11.94 -9.81 -0.37
CA ARG A 35 12.93 -10.02 -1.44
C ARG A 35 12.41 -10.85 -2.63
N PRO A 36 11.73 -12.00 -2.44
CA PRO A 36 11.22 -12.77 -3.58
C PRO A 36 10.25 -11.99 -4.46
N LEU A 37 9.34 -11.21 -3.87
CA LEU A 37 8.38 -10.37 -4.58
C LEU A 37 9.07 -9.16 -5.22
N ILE A 38 10.00 -8.51 -4.51
CA ILE A 38 10.78 -7.38 -5.03
C ILE A 38 11.54 -7.78 -6.29
N GLU A 39 12.22 -8.93 -6.28
CA GLU A 39 12.96 -9.43 -7.45
C GLU A 39 12.04 -9.73 -8.64
N SER A 40 10.81 -10.21 -8.38
CA SER A 40 9.82 -10.44 -9.44
C SER A 40 9.27 -9.12 -10.01
N ILE A 41 8.95 -8.14 -9.15
CA ILE A 41 8.54 -6.78 -9.57
C ILE A 41 9.63 -6.13 -10.42
N PHE A 42 10.88 -6.13 -9.97
CA PHE A 42 11.99 -5.53 -10.74
C PHE A 42 12.20 -6.19 -12.10
N ARG A 43 12.07 -7.52 -12.17
CA ARG A 43 12.14 -8.25 -13.43
C ARG A 43 11.03 -7.78 -14.39
N LEU A 44 9.81 -7.65 -13.90
CA LEU A 44 8.65 -7.26 -14.71
C LEU A 44 8.71 -5.79 -15.15
N LEU A 45 9.14 -4.88 -14.27
CA LEU A 45 9.40 -3.48 -14.61
C LEU A 45 10.44 -3.36 -15.74
N GLY A 46 11.55 -4.11 -15.63
CA GLY A 46 12.57 -4.16 -16.67
C GLY A 46 12.04 -4.71 -18.00
N GLN A 47 11.18 -5.74 -17.97
CA GLN A 47 10.53 -6.29 -19.16
C GLN A 47 9.57 -5.29 -19.83
N LYS A 48 8.92 -4.42 -19.05
CA LYS A 48 8.08 -3.33 -19.56
C LYS A 48 8.85 -2.09 -20.03
N GLY A 49 10.18 -2.06 -19.83
CA GLY A 49 10.99 -0.89 -20.17
C GLY A 49 10.79 0.28 -19.20
N ALA A 50 10.37 0.02 -17.96
CA ALA A 50 10.27 1.01 -16.89
C ALA A 50 11.53 0.96 -15.99
N TYR A 51 11.85 2.08 -15.35
CA TYR A 51 12.91 2.17 -14.36
C TYR A 51 12.42 1.69 -12.99
N ALA A 52 13.14 0.75 -12.38
CA ALA A 52 12.93 0.37 -11.00
C ALA A 52 13.77 1.26 -10.08
N VAL A 53 13.11 2.03 -9.20
CA VAL A 53 13.76 2.92 -8.22
C VAL A 53 13.59 2.32 -6.82
N PRO A 54 14.56 1.52 -6.32
CA PRO A 54 14.44 0.79 -5.06
C PRO A 54 14.52 1.70 -3.83
N ARG A 55 13.64 1.46 -2.86
CA ARG A 55 13.65 2.08 -1.52
C ARG A 55 13.46 0.97 -0.48
N LEU A 56 14.53 0.23 -0.22
CA LEU A 56 14.49 -0.96 0.63
C LEU A 56 14.90 -0.63 2.06
N GLY A 57 14.15 -1.16 3.03
CA GLY A 57 14.39 -0.92 4.44
C GLY A 57 14.11 -2.12 5.33
N PHE A 58 14.43 -1.98 6.61
CA PHE A 58 14.24 -3.02 7.62
C PHE A 58 12.87 -2.94 8.33
N GLY A 59 12.11 -1.85 8.10
CA GLY A 59 10.70 -1.72 8.44
C GLY A 59 10.27 -0.28 8.71
N GLY A 60 9.00 -0.08 9.07
CA GLY A 60 8.44 1.19 9.59
C GLY A 60 8.35 2.39 8.63
N GLY A 61 8.75 2.26 7.35
CA GLY A 61 8.74 3.36 6.37
C GLY A 61 9.82 4.43 6.59
N PHE A 62 10.46 4.44 7.76
CA PHE A 62 11.50 5.38 8.17
C PHE A 62 12.64 4.65 8.88
N ASN A 63 13.84 5.25 8.86
CA ASN A 63 14.94 4.77 9.67
C ASN A 63 14.67 5.12 11.15
N LEU A 64 14.19 4.14 11.92
CA LEU A 64 13.81 4.30 13.32
C LEU A 64 14.97 4.81 14.19
N GLU A 65 16.16 4.24 14.04
CA GLU A 65 17.32 4.60 14.83
C GLU A 65 17.78 6.04 14.55
N TRP A 66 17.74 6.45 13.28
CA TRP A 66 17.96 7.85 12.93
C TRP A 66 16.89 8.76 13.54
N ALA A 67 15.60 8.39 13.46
CA ALA A 67 14.51 9.23 13.97
C ALA A 67 14.54 9.42 15.50
N LYS A 68 15.08 8.43 16.24
CA LYS A 68 15.29 8.52 17.69
C LYS A 68 16.37 9.54 18.06
N GLU A 69 17.45 9.58 17.29
CA GLU A 69 18.65 10.37 17.62
C GLU A 69 18.71 11.74 16.93
N ALA A 70 18.04 11.89 15.79
CA ALA A 70 18.08 13.12 15.01
C ALA A 70 17.59 14.34 15.82
N PRO A 71 18.20 15.52 15.64
CA PRO A 71 17.60 16.79 16.07
C PRO A 71 16.19 16.95 15.52
N LEU A 72 15.29 17.54 16.30
CA LEU A 72 13.87 17.67 15.92
C LEU A 72 13.70 18.47 14.62
N GLU A 73 14.60 19.42 14.36
CA GLU A 73 14.59 20.23 13.14
C GLU A 73 14.78 19.40 11.87
N LEU A 74 15.50 18.26 11.95
CA LEU A 74 15.66 17.34 10.83
C LEU A 74 14.42 16.45 10.61
N LEU A 75 13.57 16.28 11.64
CA LEU A 75 12.29 15.59 11.51
C LEU A 75 11.25 16.50 10.85
N ASP A 76 11.31 17.80 11.15
CA ASP A 76 10.44 18.82 10.56
C ASP A 76 10.78 19.10 9.08
N ASN A 77 12.05 18.93 8.70
CA ASN A 77 12.57 19.25 7.37
C ASN A 77 13.24 18.02 6.73
N PRO A 78 12.46 17.13 6.07
CA PRO A 78 13.04 15.96 5.42
C PRO A 78 14.05 16.36 4.34
N ALA A 79 15.09 15.54 4.16
CA ALA A 79 16.12 15.80 3.17
C ALA A 79 15.51 15.89 1.75
N PRO A 80 15.81 16.91 0.94
CA PRO A 80 15.21 17.06 -0.39
C PRO A 80 15.42 15.87 -1.32
N ILE A 81 16.58 15.20 -1.22
CA ILE A 81 16.88 13.98 -1.98
C ILE A 81 15.93 12.82 -1.64
N GLU A 82 15.48 12.73 -0.38
CA GLU A 82 14.53 11.71 0.04
C GLU A 82 13.13 11.99 -0.50
N MET A 83 12.77 13.27 -0.63
CA MET A 83 11.45 13.69 -1.09
C MET A 83 11.32 13.71 -2.61
N HIS A 84 12.43 13.89 -3.33
CA HIS A 84 12.45 14.02 -4.79
C HIS A 84 11.65 12.93 -5.55
N PRO A 85 11.73 11.63 -5.20
CA PRO A 85 10.92 10.61 -5.87
C PRO A 85 9.41 10.83 -5.76
N PHE A 86 8.90 11.39 -4.66
CA PHE A 86 7.46 11.67 -4.55
C PHE A 86 7.00 12.79 -5.51
N HIS A 87 7.92 13.66 -5.94
CA HIS A 87 7.64 14.73 -6.90
C HIS A 87 7.79 14.28 -8.36
N GLU A 88 8.73 13.37 -8.64
CA GLU A 88 9.10 13.02 -10.03
C GLU A 88 8.66 11.62 -10.47
N ALA A 89 8.38 10.70 -9.54
CA ALA A 89 8.00 9.34 -9.92
C ALA A 89 6.65 9.34 -10.65
N ASP A 90 6.51 8.42 -11.60
CA ASP A 90 5.27 8.17 -12.32
C ASP A 90 4.36 7.22 -11.53
N ALA A 91 4.97 6.27 -10.80
CA ALA A 91 4.24 5.32 -9.97
C ALA A 91 5.00 4.90 -8.71
N TRP A 92 4.26 4.39 -7.72
CA TRP A 92 4.79 3.88 -6.46
C TRP A 92 4.18 2.52 -6.09
N ILE A 93 5.03 1.52 -5.86
CA ILE A 93 4.67 0.24 -5.25
C ILE A 93 5.19 0.21 -3.81
N GLY A 94 4.28 0.10 -2.85
CA GLY A 94 4.60 -0.10 -1.44
C GLY A 94 4.36 -1.56 -1.02
N VAL A 95 5.42 -2.28 -0.62
CA VAL A 95 5.35 -3.66 -0.13
C VAL A 95 5.63 -3.69 1.37
N GLU A 96 4.59 -3.84 2.16
CA GLU A 96 4.67 -4.01 3.60
C GLU A 96 5.13 -5.44 3.93
N ALA A 97 6.34 -5.56 4.48
CA ALA A 97 6.95 -6.82 4.87
C ALA A 97 7.73 -6.65 6.18
N PRO A 98 7.05 -6.38 7.31
CA PRO A 98 7.70 -6.02 8.55
C PRO A 98 8.41 -7.22 9.19
N GLU A 99 9.58 -6.97 9.76
CA GLU A 99 10.21 -7.89 10.71
C GLU A 99 9.48 -7.87 12.07
N ASN A 100 8.87 -6.73 12.41
CA ASN A 100 8.09 -6.51 13.61
C ASN A 100 6.98 -5.48 13.36
N THR A 101 5.73 -5.87 13.58
CA THR A 101 4.55 -4.98 13.40
C THR A 101 4.48 -3.84 14.42
N ARG A 102 5.26 -3.94 15.50
CA ARG A 102 5.34 -2.94 16.57
C ARG A 102 6.66 -2.16 16.55
N GLU A 103 7.42 -2.20 15.45
CA GLU A 103 8.75 -1.58 15.38
C GLU A 103 8.73 -0.08 15.74
N MET A 104 7.71 0.66 15.28
CA MET A 104 7.58 2.09 15.56
C MET A 104 7.11 2.41 17.00
N SER A 105 6.73 1.41 17.82
CA SER A 105 6.23 1.66 19.18
C SER A 105 7.31 2.23 20.12
N GLY A 106 8.58 2.11 19.73
CA GLY A 106 9.71 2.67 20.48
C GLY A 106 10.02 4.15 20.17
N LEU A 107 9.29 4.78 19.25
CA LEU A 107 9.47 6.19 18.92
C LEU A 107 8.52 7.07 19.74
N ASP A 108 9.02 8.16 20.30
CA ASP A 108 8.20 9.16 20.98
C ASP A 108 7.13 9.73 20.02
N GLN A 109 5.92 9.96 20.54
CA GLN A 109 4.81 10.55 19.80
C GLN A 109 5.13 11.94 19.24
N GLU A 110 5.92 12.76 19.94
CA GLU A 110 6.36 14.05 19.41
C GLU A 110 7.21 13.87 18.14
N ARG A 111 8.19 12.97 18.20
CA ARG A 111 9.09 12.68 17.08
C ARG A 111 8.34 12.09 15.90
N LEU A 112 7.43 11.14 16.15
CA LEU A 112 6.58 10.56 15.12
C LEU A 112 5.68 11.62 14.46
N GLY A 113 5.05 12.48 15.27
CA GLY A 113 4.19 13.56 14.78
C GLY A 113 4.95 14.56 13.91
N ARG A 114 6.15 14.97 14.32
CA ARG A 114 7.02 15.86 13.53
C ARG A 114 7.43 15.25 12.21
N LEU A 115 7.85 13.99 12.22
CA LEU A 115 8.26 13.28 11.02
C LEU A 115 7.10 13.14 10.01
N GLN A 116 5.90 12.80 10.50
CA GLN A 116 4.70 12.77 9.66
C GLN A 116 4.34 14.15 9.11
N ALA A 117 4.44 15.20 9.93
CA ALA A 117 4.15 16.58 9.54
C ALA A 117 5.15 17.11 8.49
N GLY A 118 6.44 16.80 8.62
CA GLY A 118 7.49 17.21 7.68
C GLY A 118 7.33 16.56 6.30
N ILE A 119 6.84 15.32 6.23
CA ILE A 119 6.65 14.60 4.97
C ILE A 119 5.34 14.97 4.28
N ARG A 120 4.30 15.31 5.05
CA ARG A 120 2.95 15.57 4.53
C ARG A 120 2.91 16.49 3.30
N PRO A 121 3.67 17.61 3.21
CA PRO A 121 3.68 18.48 2.04
C PRO A 121 4.25 17.83 0.76
N HIS A 122 5.07 16.78 0.90
CA HIS A 122 5.74 16.12 -0.23
C HIS A 122 4.96 14.96 -0.83
N VAL A 123 3.93 14.48 -0.13
CA VAL A 123 3.12 13.32 -0.55
C VAL A 123 1.72 13.73 -1.03
N GLU A 124 1.51 15.00 -1.38
CA GLU A 124 0.22 15.51 -1.87
C GLU A 124 -0.29 14.69 -3.07
N ARG A 125 0.60 14.38 -4.02
CA ARG A 125 0.31 13.57 -5.22
C ARG A 125 -0.26 12.17 -4.91
N VAL A 126 0.03 11.62 -3.72
CA VAL A 126 -0.54 10.32 -3.27
C VAL A 126 -2.03 10.48 -2.95
N PHE A 127 -2.42 11.60 -2.35
CA PHE A 127 -3.80 11.87 -1.94
C PHE A 127 -4.66 12.42 -3.07
N THR A 128 -4.06 13.10 -4.04
CA THR A 128 -4.74 13.57 -5.24
C THR A 128 -4.80 12.51 -6.35
N PHE A 129 -4.15 11.36 -6.16
CA PHE A 129 -3.97 10.30 -7.15
C PHE A 129 -3.19 10.73 -8.42
N ASP A 130 -2.48 11.87 -8.38
CA ASP A 130 -1.55 12.30 -9.45
C ASP A 130 -0.28 11.44 -9.50
N LEU A 131 0.04 10.76 -8.39
CA LEU A 131 1.02 9.68 -8.35
C LEU A 131 0.24 8.37 -8.29
N LYS A 132 0.30 7.56 -9.35
CA LYS A 132 -0.30 6.22 -9.33
C LYS A 132 0.39 5.37 -8.27
N TRP A 133 -0.36 4.71 -7.39
CA TRP A 133 0.26 3.91 -6.35
C TRP A 133 -0.55 2.67 -6.00
N VAL A 134 0.17 1.63 -5.55
CA VAL A 134 -0.42 0.41 -5.01
C VAL A 134 0.32 0.01 -3.74
N GLY A 135 -0.47 -0.25 -2.69
CA GLY A 135 0.00 -0.82 -1.43
C GLY A 135 -0.32 -2.31 -1.37
N CYS A 136 0.61 -3.10 -0.89
CA CYS A 136 0.45 -4.54 -0.73
C CYS A 136 1.20 -5.06 0.49
N GLN A 137 0.83 -6.23 0.96
CA GLN A 137 1.55 -6.95 2.01
C GLN A 137 2.32 -8.12 1.41
N PHE A 138 3.38 -8.56 2.08
CA PHE A 138 4.05 -9.81 1.79
C PHE A 138 4.03 -10.71 3.04
N PRO A 139 3.84 -12.04 2.91
CA PRO A 139 3.78 -12.91 4.08
C PRO A 139 5.08 -12.86 4.89
N THR A 140 5.00 -12.41 6.14
CA THR A 140 6.12 -12.44 7.09
C THR A 140 5.73 -13.15 8.39
N PRO A 141 6.71 -13.65 9.17
CA PRO A 141 6.44 -14.18 10.50
C PRO A 141 5.70 -13.20 11.42
N ALA A 142 6.02 -11.91 11.34
CA ALA A 142 5.39 -10.89 12.18
C ALA A 142 3.89 -10.72 11.85
N LEU A 143 3.54 -10.65 10.57
CA LEU A 143 2.14 -10.54 10.14
C LEU A 143 1.36 -11.81 10.46
N ALA A 144 1.95 -12.98 10.21
CA ALA A 144 1.32 -14.26 10.54
C ALA A 144 1.04 -14.39 12.03
N GLN A 145 1.98 -13.97 12.88
CA GLN A 145 1.83 -13.99 14.33
C GLN A 145 0.70 -13.07 14.80
N ASP A 146 0.63 -11.83 14.29
CA ASP A 146 -0.45 -10.91 14.65
C ASP A 146 -1.82 -11.38 14.14
N ALA A 147 -1.85 -12.12 13.02
CA ALA A 147 -3.05 -12.78 12.52
C ALA A 147 -3.43 -14.08 13.28
N GLY A 148 -2.58 -14.56 14.20
CA GLY A 148 -2.80 -15.83 14.91
C GLY A 148 -2.66 -17.07 14.02
N MET A 149 -1.85 -16.98 12.96
CA MET A 149 -1.70 -18.00 11.92
C MET A 149 -0.26 -18.51 11.82
N SER A 150 -0.07 -19.68 11.21
CA SER A 150 1.26 -20.05 10.72
C SER A 150 1.62 -19.19 9.49
N VAL A 151 2.92 -19.09 9.16
CA VAL A 151 3.37 -18.29 8.00
C VAL A 151 2.75 -18.79 6.70
N ASN A 152 2.60 -20.11 6.54
CA ASN A 152 2.01 -20.68 5.34
C ASN A 152 0.50 -20.41 5.27
N ASP A 153 -0.22 -20.56 6.38
CA ASP A 153 -1.67 -20.28 6.41
C ASP A 153 -1.94 -18.79 6.12
N PHE A 154 -1.09 -17.90 6.67
CA PHE A 154 -1.18 -16.47 6.37
C PHE A 154 -0.86 -16.17 4.91
N ALA A 155 0.13 -16.83 4.32
CA ALA A 155 0.44 -16.69 2.90
C ALA A 155 -0.73 -17.16 2.01
N ASP A 156 -1.34 -18.30 2.34
CA ASP A 156 -2.50 -18.83 1.64
C ASP A 156 -3.70 -17.88 1.75
N PHE A 157 -3.94 -17.34 2.94
CA PHE A 157 -4.97 -16.32 3.17
C PHE A 157 -4.72 -15.04 2.37
N LEU A 158 -3.52 -14.47 2.47
CA LEU A 158 -3.16 -13.22 1.80
C LEU A 158 -3.24 -13.36 0.28
N PHE A 159 -2.60 -14.37 -0.29
CA PHE A 159 -2.64 -14.58 -1.74
C PHE A 159 -4.05 -14.94 -2.22
N GLY A 160 -4.81 -15.70 -1.45
CA GLY A 160 -6.21 -15.99 -1.75
C GLY A 160 -7.12 -14.75 -1.73
N ALA A 161 -6.78 -13.74 -0.93
CA ALA A 161 -7.50 -12.46 -0.87
C ALA A 161 -7.09 -11.48 -1.97
N CYS A 162 -5.87 -11.59 -2.50
CA CYS A 162 -5.36 -10.66 -3.52
C CYS A 162 -5.43 -11.21 -4.96
N LEU A 163 -5.21 -12.51 -5.17
CA LEU A 163 -5.19 -13.14 -6.49
C LEU A 163 -6.60 -13.58 -6.90
N LEU A 164 -7.49 -12.59 -7.01
CA LEU A 164 -8.89 -12.78 -7.39
C LEU A 164 -9.10 -12.57 -8.90
N ASP A 165 -10.25 -13.01 -9.38
CA ASP A 165 -10.79 -12.51 -10.65
C ASP A 165 -11.33 -11.09 -10.43
N TRP A 166 -10.45 -10.10 -10.57
CA TRP A 166 -10.78 -8.69 -10.33
C TRP A 166 -11.83 -8.14 -11.29
N ARG A 167 -11.97 -8.73 -12.48
CA ARG A 167 -13.06 -8.38 -13.39
C ARG A 167 -14.41 -8.81 -12.83
N ALA A 168 -14.51 -10.06 -12.37
CA ALA A 168 -15.72 -10.55 -11.73
C ALA A 168 -16.05 -9.76 -10.46
N GLU A 169 -15.02 -9.40 -9.67
CA GLU A 169 -15.19 -8.59 -8.47
C GLU A 169 -15.65 -7.16 -8.79
N LYS A 170 -15.11 -6.53 -9.84
CA LYS A 170 -15.59 -5.23 -10.33
C LYS A 170 -17.06 -5.27 -10.74
N GLU A 171 -17.48 -6.30 -11.46
CA GLU A 171 -18.90 -6.47 -11.83
C GLU A 171 -19.79 -6.61 -10.59
N ARG A 172 -19.34 -7.40 -9.61
CA ARG A 172 -20.04 -7.61 -8.33
C ARG A 172 -20.14 -6.32 -7.51
N MET A 173 -19.05 -5.58 -7.38
CA MET A 173 -19.01 -4.31 -6.63
C MET A 173 -19.81 -3.20 -7.33
N SER A 174 -19.75 -3.13 -8.66
CA SER A 174 -20.51 -2.16 -9.46
C SER A 174 -22.03 -2.32 -9.26
N HIS A 175 -22.50 -3.55 -9.08
CA HIS A 175 -23.90 -3.81 -8.72
C HIS A 175 -24.30 -3.13 -7.40
N TYR A 176 -23.44 -3.18 -6.39
CA TYR A 176 -23.69 -2.53 -5.10
C TYR A 176 -23.54 -1.01 -5.19
N ALA A 177 -22.50 -0.50 -5.87
CA ALA A 177 -22.29 0.93 -6.06
C ALA A 177 -23.54 1.60 -6.63
N LYS A 178 -24.14 1.00 -7.67
CA LYS A 178 -25.41 1.47 -8.24
C LYS A 178 -26.55 1.59 -7.21
N ALA A 179 -26.64 0.65 -6.28
CA ALA A 179 -27.67 0.71 -5.22
C ALA A 179 -27.39 1.85 -4.22
N PHE A 180 -26.12 2.19 -3.98
CA PHE A 180 -25.76 3.37 -3.18
C PHE A 180 -26.05 4.67 -3.92
N ASP A 181 -25.73 4.75 -5.22
CA ASP A 181 -25.93 5.94 -6.06
C ASP A 181 -27.42 6.32 -6.21
N GLU A 182 -28.29 5.33 -6.27
CA GLU A 182 -29.75 5.52 -6.31
C GLU A 182 -30.32 5.86 -4.91
N GLY A 183 -29.55 5.61 -3.85
CA GLY A 183 -29.94 5.82 -2.46
C GLY A 183 -29.78 7.27 -2.00
N LYS A 184 -30.51 7.63 -0.95
CA LYS A 184 -30.34 8.92 -0.24
C LYS A 184 -29.77 8.76 1.15
N GLU A 185 -29.99 7.60 1.76
CA GLU A 185 -29.60 7.30 3.12
C GLU A 185 -29.16 5.84 3.23
N VAL A 186 -28.18 5.59 4.09
CA VAL A 186 -27.70 4.28 4.49
C VAL A 186 -27.96 4.13 5.98
N ARG A 187 -28.69 3.10 6.37
CA ARG A 187 -28.92 2.75 7.78
C ARG A 187 -28.13 1.51 8.15
N ILE A 188 -27.18 1.67 9.05
CA ILE A 188 -26.32 0.61 9.59
C ILE A 188 -26.92 0.16 10.91
N VAL A 189 -27.44 -1.08 10.93
CA VAL A 189 -28.02 -1.70 12.13
C VAL A 189 -27.16 -2.89 12.55
N GLY A 190 -26.62 -2.83 13.76
CA GLY A 190 -25.81 -3.87 14.38
C GLY A 190 -26.55 -4.58 15.51
N ALA A 191 -26.23 -5.86 15.72
CA ALA A 191 -26.86 -6.67 16.77
C ALA A 191 -26.62 -6.13 18.19
N GLU A 192 -25.52 -5.40 18.41
CA GLU A 192 -25.12 -4.82 19.70
C GLU A 192 -25.55 -3.35 19.87
N GLY A 193 -26.65 -2.96 19.22
CA GLY A 193 -27.28 -1.65 19.41
C GLY A 193 -26.73 -0.52 18.53
N THR A 194 -25.92 -0.82 17.52
CA THR A 194 -25.62 0.15 16.47
C THR A 194 -26.89 0.41 15.66
N ASP A 195 -27.31 1.67 15.59
CA ASP A 195 -28.38 2.12 14.70
C ASP A 195 -28.03 3.53 14.22
N LEU A 196 -27.36 3.60 13.07
CA LEU A 196 -26.80 4.83 12.51
C LEU A 196 -27.36 5.04 11.12
N THR A 197 -27.97 6.21 10.88
CA THR A 197 -28.38 6.63 9.55
C THR A 197 -27.45 7.73 9.04
N LEU A 198 -26.91 7.54 7.85
CA LEU A 198 -26.03 8.49 7.16
C LEU A 198 -26.69 8.89 5.84
N SER A 199 -26.65 10.18 5.49
CA SER A 199 -27.03 10.61 4.15
C SER A 199 -25.93 10.30 3.13
N VAL A 200 -26.32 9.75 2.00
CA VAL A 200 -25.51 9.56 0.79
C VAL A 200 -26.08 10.33 -0.40
N GLU A 201 -27.08 11.18 -0.18
CA GLU A 201 -27.72 11.96 -1.24
C GLU A 201 -26.69 12.82 -2.00
N GLY A 202 -26.66 12.69 -3.32
CA GLY A 202 -25.74 13.42 -4.20
C GLY A 202 -24.29 12.94 -4.13
N ARG A 203 -24.02 11.75 -3.59
CA ARG A 203 -22.71 11.09 -3.65
C ARG A 203 -22.74 9.93 -4.65
N GLU A 204 -21.61 9.69 -5.29
CA GLU A 204 -21.39 8.54 -6.17
C GLU A 204 -20.43 7.55 -5.50
N GLY A 205 -20.70 6.26 -5.68
CA GLY A 205 -19.91 5.15 -5.18
C GLY A 205 -18.76 4.83 -6.12
N GLU A 206 -17.54 4.98 -5.62
CA GLU A 206 -16.33 4.53 -6.32
C GLU A 206 -16.17 3.01 -6.20
N VAL A 207 -15.83 2.35 -7.31
CA VAL A 207 -15.57 0.91 -7.34
C VAL A 207 -14.08 0.65 -7.29
N ASP A 208 -13.59 0.27 -6.11
CA ASP A 208 -12.19 -0.13 -5.89
C ASP A 208 -12.03 -1.65 -6.08
N ALA A 209 -11.71 -2.06 -7.30
CA ALA A 209 -11.68 -3.47 -7.70
C ALA A 209 -10.44 -3.83 -8.53
N GLY A 210 -9.27 -3.30 -8.15
CA GLY A 210 -8.00 -3.58 -8.83
C GLY A 210 -7.95 -2.98 -10.24
N GLY A 211 -7.33 -1.82 -10.38
CA GLY A 211 -7.20 -1.15 -11.67
C GLY A 211 -6.75 0.30 -11.52
N ALA A 212 -5.92 0.76 -12.46
CA ALA A 212 -5.45 2.15 -12.57
C ALA A 212 -6.26 3.00 -13.56
#